data_AF-A0A3D0RSE1-F1
#
_entry.id   AF-A0A3D0RSE1-F1
#
_cell.length_a   1.000
_cell.length_b   1.000
_cell.length_c   1.000
_cell.angle_alpha   90.00
_cell.angle_beta   90.00
_cell.angle_gamma   90.00
#
_symmetry.space_group_name_H-M   'P 1'
#
loop_
_entity.id
_entity.type
_entity.pdbx_description
1 polymer ?
#
loop_
_entity_poly.entity_id
_entity_poly.type
_entity_poly.pdbx_seq_one_letter_code
_entity_poly.pdbx_strand_id
1 'polypeptide(L)'
;MTNFFRERIKESINNSNLQTALDNNTERRLNGRAVAFESIPDWRERRQRAHKIRADVIDNLDEYLNQFIAKNEENGVVVHRAKDSKEAIQIVLQIVGADGRPPL
;
A
#
# COMPACT_ATOMS: atom_id res chain seq x y z
N MET A 1 6.16 12.72 -30.14
CA MET A 1 5.36 12.69 -28.89
C MET A 1 6.15 13.10 -27.63
N THR A 2 7.48 13.23 -27.65
CA THR A 2 8.30 13.62 -26.48
C THR A 2 8.29 15.12 -26.14
N ASN A 3 7.88 15.98 -27.07
CA ASN A 3 7.99 17.43 -26.89
C ASN A 3 6.94 18.00 -25.93
N PHE A 4 5.67 17.58 -26.09
CA PHE A 4 4.56 18.05 -25.25
C PHE A 4 4.77 17.77 -23.76
N PHE A 5 5.27 16.58 -23.39
CA PHE A 5 5.56 16.26 -21.99
C PHE A 5 6.66 17.16 -21.41
N ARG A 6 7.72 17.43 -22.17
CA ARG A 6 8.83 18.30 -21.74
C ARG A 6 8.40 19.76 -21.64
N GLU A 7 7.57 20.24 -22.56
CA GLU A 7 6.96 21.58 -22.53
C GLU A 7 6.11 21.74 -21.27
N ARG A 8 5.24 20.78 -20.96
CA ARG A 8 4.42 20.80 -19.74
C ARG A 8 5.24 20.78 -18.45
N ILE A 9 6.36 20.07 -18.41
CA ILE A 9 7.29 20.11 -17.26
C ILE A 9 7.81 21.54 -17.09
N LYS A 10 8.31 22.16 -18.15
CA LYS A 10 8.84 23.54 -18.09
C LYS A 10 7.77 24.54 -17.65
N GLU A 11 6.57 24.45 -18.22
CA GLU A 11 5.43 25.30 -17.83
C GLU A 11 5.08 25.11 -16.36
N SER A 12 5.04 23.87 -15.88
CA SER A 12 4.65 23.55 -14.50
C SER A 12 5.70 24.00 -13.49
N ILE A 13 6.99 23.85 -13.82
CA ILE A 13 8.10 24.34 -12.98
C ILE A 13 8.07 25.87 -12.87
N ASN A 14 7.76 26.58 -13.95
CA ASN A 14 7.72 28.04 -13.97
C ASN A 14 6.40 28.63 -13.45
N ASN A 15 5.41 27.81 -13.11
CA ASN A 15 4.12 28.28 -12.60
C ASN A 15 4.19 28.52 -11.08
N SER A 16 4.39 29.79 -10.69
CA SER A 16 4.52 30.18 -9.28
C SER A 16 3.30 29.82 -8.42
N ASN A 17 2.07 29.91 -8.96
CA ASN A 17 0.87 29.51 -8.23
C ASN A 17 0.86 28.00 -7.94
N LEU A 18 1.28 27.18 -8.92
CA LEU A 18 1.41 25.74 -8.73
C LEU A 18 2.50 25.41 -7.70
N GLN A 19 3.66 26.08 -7.76
CA GLN A 19 4.74 25.88 -6.80
C GLN A 19 4.26 26.21 -5.37
N THR A 20 3.66 27.38 -5.16
CA THR A 20 3.08 27.77 -3.86
C THR A 20 2.04 26.76 -3.37
N ALA A 21 1.17 26.25 -4.24
CA ALA A 21 0.17 25.26 -3.87
C ALA A 21 0.82 23.92 -3.43
N LEU A 22 1.88 23.49 -4.10
CA LEU A 22 2.65 22.29 -3.76
C LEU A 22 3.42 22.46 -2.44
N ASP A 23 4.02 23.62 -2.22
CA ASP A 23 4.73 23.95 -0.97
C ASP A 23 3.77 23.94 0.22
N ASN A 24 2.64 24.65 0.09
CA ASN A 24 1.59 24.67 1.12
C ASN A 24 1.02 23.26 1.38
N ASN A 25 0.86 22.44 0.33
CA ASN A 25 0.42 21.05 0.49
C ASN A 25 1.46 20.23 1.26
N THR A 26 2.74 20.37 0.92
CA THR A 26 3.85 19.68 1.57
C THR A 26 3.93 20.05 3.04
N GLU A 27 3.89 21.34 3.35
CA GLU A 27 3.89 21.84 4.73
C GLU A 27 2.70 21.30 5.52
N ARG A 28 1.48 21.40 4.96
CA ARG A 28 0.27 20.88 5.61
C ARG A 28 0.37 19.38 5.91
N ARG A 29 0.96 18.59 4.99
CA ARG A 29 1.14 17.14 5.19
C ARG A 29 2.20 16.85 6.26
N LEU A 30 3.30 17.60 6.28
CA LEU A 30 4.34 17.45 7.30
C LEU A 30 3.81 17.80 8.69
N ASN A 31 3.12 18.94 8.82
CA ASN A 31 2.54 19.41 10.08
C ASN A 31 1.43 18.47 10.55
N GLY A 32 0.50 18.09 9.67
CA GLY A 32 -0.57 17.14 10.01
C GLY A 32 -0.01 15.80 10.47
N ARG A 33 1.07 15.31 9.85
CA ARG A 33 1.76 14.09 10.28
C ARG A 33 2.42 14.27 11.65
N ALA A 34 3.11 15.39 11.89
CA ALA A 34 3.75 15.68 13.17
C ALA A 34 2.72 15.71 14.31
N VAL A 35 1.64 16.48 14.14
CA VAL A 35 0.55 16.58 15.13
C VAL A 35 -0.10 15.20 15.38
N ALA A 36 -0.34 14.41 14.33
CA ALA A 36 -0.92 13.08 14.49
C ALA A 36 -0.02 12.10 15.26
N PHE A 37 1.31 12.23 15.15
CA PHE A 37 2.24 11.43 15.94
C PHE A 37 2.36 11.97 17.37
N GLU A 38 2.42 13.28 17.54
CA GLU A 38 2.51 13.94 18.85
C GLU A 38 1.30 13.67 19.74
N SER A 39 0.12 13.41 19.16
CA SER A 39 -1.08 13.02 19.91
C SER A 39 -1.03 11.59 20.48
N ILE A 40 -0.05 10.77 20.07
CA ILE A 40 0.12 9.39 20.53
C ILE A 40 1.26 9.33 21.55
N PRO A 41 1.00 8.94 22.81
CA PRO A 41 2.04 8.73 23.80
C PRO A 41 3.08 7.69 23.33
N ASP A 42 4.36 7.99 23.52
CA ASP A 42 5.50 7.11 23.22
C ASP A 42 5.55 6.65 21.75
N TRP A 43 5.11 7.50 20.81
CA TRP A 43 5.02 7.12 19.40
C TRP A 43 6.37 6.75 18.78
N ARG A 44 7.48 7.31 19.29
CA ARG A 44 8.84 7.02 18.80
C ARG A 44 9.24 5.59 19.15
N GLU A 45 9.02 5.19 20.40
CA GLU A 45 9.25 3.84 20.92
C GLU A 45 8.32 2.84 20.25
N ARG A 46 7.04 3.19 20.07
CA ARG A 46 6.07 2.37 19.32
C ARG A 46 6.53 2.16 17.87
N ARG A 47 7.05 3.19 17.21
CA ARG A 47 7.58 3.09 15.85
C ARG A 47 8.79 2.16 15.77
N GLN A 48 9.72 2.26 16.71
CA GLN A 48 10.87 1.35 16.77
C GLN A 48 10.44 -0.11 17.03
N ARG A 49 9.49 -0.33 17.95
CA ARG A 49 8.92 -1.66 18.18
C ARG A 49 8.23 -2.22 16.94
N ALA A 50 7.40 -1.41 16.26
CA ALA A 50 6.74 -1.82 15.02
C ALA A 50 7.74 -2.15 13.91
N HIS A 51 8.86 -1.42 13.82
CA HIS A 51 9.96 -1.76 12.92
C HIS A 51 10.57 -3.13 13.26
N LYS A 52 10.89 -3.38 14.54
CA LYS A 52 11.44 -4.67 14.98
C LYS A 52 10.49 -5.84 14.68
N ILE A 53 9.20 -5.68 14.98
CA ILE A 53 8.17 -6.68 14.67
C ILE A 53 8.13 -6.94 13.16
N ARG A 54 8.14 -5.89 12.33
CA ARG A 54 8.12 -6.08 10.87
C ARG A 54 9.35 -6.81 10.36
N ALA A 55 10.53 -6.49 10.88
CA ALA A 55 11.76 -7.18 10.50
C ALA A 55 11.67 -8.67 10.85
N ASP A 56 11.27 -8.99 12.08
CA ASP A 56 11.08 -10.36 12.55
C ASP A 56 10.03 -11.14 11.72
N VAL A 57 8.94 -10.48 11.33
CA VAL A 57 7.92 -11.09 10.45
C VAL A 57 8.47 -11.36 9.05
N ILE A 58 9.31 -10.49 8.52
CA ILE A 58 9.93 -10.71 7.20
C ILE A 58 10.95 -11.85 7.28
N ASP A 59 11.76 -11.90 8.33
CA ASP A 59 12.77 -12.95 8.54
C ASP A 59 12.13 -14.33 8.72
N ASN A 60 10.91 -14.39 9.27
CA ASN A 60 10.15 -15.61 9.51
C ASN A 60 8.86 -15.68 8.66
N LEU A 61 8.88 -15.11 7.46
CA LEU A 61 7.67 -14.89 6.64
C LEU A 61 6.89 -16.18 6.36
N ASP A 62 7.57 -17.29 6.10
CA ASP A 62 6.91 -18.56 5.79
C ASP A 62 6.04 -19.07 6.95
N GLU A 63 6.52 -18.96 8.18
CA GLU A 63 5.77 -19.37 9.37
C GLU A 63 4.56 -18.46 9.61
N TYR A 64 4.78 -17.14 9.62
CA TYR A 64 3.72 -16.18 9.86
C TYR A 64 2.67 -16.17 8.75
N LEU A 65 3.07 -16.39 7.49
CA LEU A 65 2.13 -16.53 6.39
C LEU A 65 1.23 -17.76 6.57
N ASN A 66 1.81 -18.91 6.94
CA ASN A 66 1.04 -20.13 7.19
C ASN A 66 0.07 -19.94 8.36
N GLN A 67 0.51 -19.31 9.46
CA GLN A 67 -0.35 -19.00 10.60
C GLN A 67 -1.49 -18.05 10.22
N PHE A 68 -1.19 -17.02 9.42
CA PHE A 68 -2.19 -16.08 8.94
C PHE A 68 -3.25 -16.77 8.07
N ILE A 69 -2.83 -17.64 7.15
CA ILE A 69 -3.74 -18.41 6.28
C ILE A 69 -4.66 -19.28 7.14
N ALA A 70 -4.09 -20.10 8.03
CA ALA A 70 -4.87 -21.01 8.87
C ALA A 70 -5.91 -20.25 9.72
N LYS A 71 -5.54 -19.11 10.31
CA LYS A 71 -6.47 -18.28 11.10
C LYS A 71 -7.56 -17.64 10.27
N ASN A 72 -7.30 -17.28 9.02
CA ASN A 72 -8.34 -16.78 8.11
C ASN A 72 -9.32 -17.90 7.73
N GLU A 73 -8.80 -19.08 7.40
CA GLU A 73 -9.60 -20.27 7.07
C GLU A 73 -10.48 -20.71 8.24
N GLU A 74 -9.97 -20.69 9.48
CA GLU A 74 -10.76 -20.92 10.70
C GLU A 74 -11.95 -19.94 10.84
N ASN A 75 -11.82 -18.72 10.32
CA ASN A 75 -12.87 -17.71 10.33
C ASN A 75 -13.75 -17.75 9.06
N GLY A 76 -13.66 -18.81 8.25
CA GLY A 76 -14.48 -19.01 7.05
C GLY A 76 -14.02 -18.21 5.84
N VAL A 77 -12.83 -17.60 5.88
CA VAL A 77 -12.23 -16.93 4.71
C VAL A 77 -11.55 -17.97 3.83
N VAL A 78 -11.90 -18.01 2.54
CA VAL A 78 -11.19 -18.83 1.55
C VAL A 78 -9.94 -18.07 1.10
N VAL A 79 -8.76 -18.64 1.33
CA VAL A 79 -7.50 -18.03 0.89
C VAL A 79 -7.01 -18.69 -0.39
N HIS A 80 -6.90 -17.90 -1.45
CA HIS A 80 -6.32 -18.35 -2.71
C HIS A 80 -4.86 -17.90 -2.82
N ARG A 81 -3.94 -18.82 -3.14
CA ARG A 81 -2.52 -18.53 -3.37
C ARG A 81 -2.23 -18.51 -4.87
N ALA A 82 -1.52 -17.48 -5.32
CA ALA A 82 -1.02 -17.35 -6.67
C ALA A 82 0.49 -17.19 -6.65
N LYS A 83 1.20 -17.91 -7.51
CA LYS A 83 2.66 -17.81 -7.67
C LYS A 83 3.08 -16.59 -8.48
N ASP A 84 2.19 -16.09 -9.34
CA ASP A 84 2.45 -14.99 -10.26
C ASP A 84 1.16 -14.21 -10.59
N SER A 85 1.32 -13.10 -11.32
CA SER A 85 0.22 -12.22 -11.71
C SER A 85 -0.79 -12.90 -12.64
N LYS A 86 -0.35 -13.83 -13.49
CA LYS A 86 -1.23 -14.54 -14.43
C LYS A 86 -2.18 -15.45 -13.67
N GLU A 87 -1.67 -16.20 -12.70
CA GLU A 87 -2.47 -17.07 -11.84
C GLU A 87 -3.43 -16.26 -10.96
N ALA A 88 -2.98 -15.13 -10.41
CA ALA A 88 -3.84 -14.24 -9.62
C ALA A 88 -5.04 -13.72 -10.45
N ILE A 89 -4.80 -13.28 -11.69
CA ILE A 89 -5.87 -12.86 -12.61
C ILE A 89 -6.83 -14.01 -12.86
N GLN A 90 -6.32 -15.22 -13.13
CA GLN A 90 -7.16 -16.39 -13.39
C GLN A 90 -8.06 -16.75 -12.21
N ILE A 91 -7.54 -16.71 -10.98
CA ILE A 91 -8.30 -16.95 -9.75
C ILE A 91 -9.42 -15.91 -9.62
N VAL A 92 -9.13 -14.63 -9.84
CA VAL A 92 -10.15 -13.56 -9.77
C VAL A 92 -11.24 -13.80 -10.82
N LEU A 93 -10.87 -14.13 -12.06
CA LEU A 93 -11.84 -14.42 -13.13
C LEU A 93 -12.73 -15.62 -12.80
N GLN A 94 -12.17 -16.66 -12.17
CA GLN A 94 -12.93 -17.82 -11.67
C GLN A 94 -13.92 -17.43 -10.57
N ILE A 95 -13.49 -16.64 -9.59
CA ILE A 95 -14.35 -16.20 -8.48
C ILE A 95 -15.55 -15.41 -9.02
N VAL A 96 -15.33 -14.51 -9.97
CA VAL A 96 -16.42 -13.69 -10.55
C VAL A 96 -17.21 -14.39 -11.67
N GLY A 97 -16.87 -15.64 -12.01
CA GLY A 97 -17.52 -16.41 -13.06
C GLY A 97 -17.26 -15.93 -14.50
N ALA A 98 -16.24 -15.10 -14.72
CA ALA A 98 -15.89 -14.56 -16.03
C ALA A 98 -15.19 -15.62 -16.93
N ASP A 99 -14.84 -16.78 -16.38
CA ASP A 99 -14.34 -17.94 -17.13
C ASP A 99 -15.47 -18.88 -17.62
N GLY A 100 -16.74 -18.50 -17.40
CA GLY A 100 -17.92 -19.28 -17.79
C GLY A 100 -18.43 -20.25 -16.72
N ARG A 101 -17.83 -20.26 -15.53
CA ARG A 101 -18.36 -20.97 -14.36
C ARG A 101 -19.27 -20.06 -13.54
N PRO A 102 -20.23 -20.59 -12.77
CA PRO A 102 -20.94 -19.78 -11.79
C PRO A 102 -19.95 -19.20 -10.77
N PRO A 103 -20.14 -17.94 -10.32
CA PRO A 103 -19.30 -17.35 -9.30
C PRO A 103 -19.37 -18.17 -8.01
N LEU A 104 -18.25 -18.23 -7.29
CA LEU A 104 -18.16 -18.79 -5.93
C LEU A 104 -18.78 -17.83 -4.91
#